data_AF-N6U8V7-F1
#
_entry.id   AF-N6U8V7-F1
#
_cell.length_a   1.000
_cell.length_b   1.000
_cell.length_c   1.000
_cell.angle_alpha   90.00
_cell.angle_beta   90.00
_cell.angle_gamma   90.00
#
_symmetry.space_group_name_H-M   'P 1'
#
loop_
_entity.id
_entity.type
_entity.pdbx_description
1 polymer ?
#
loop_
_entity_poly.entity_id
_entity_poly.type
_entity_poly.pdbx_seq_one_letter_code
_entity_poly.pdbx_strand_id
1 'polypeptide(L)'
;MRTPPSIPLEDVDWEVGPWLSSWEISLPPDRPRYFHHDNLCGRTWLLSGEEPLGDMDDDDEFPAYEEHDNTAEIAKNLVACWPNPPKEIAATVGVTLRQLQWFLSERSSLDRTARYDLSRLLGVAYDERMGGYTPSGPYVLIARKAQALDAIYQEISGAGDACPCELVPAQGEADPSWRYVLINAYGTPPTVVMARRGEAIAERLPDLIMNYEGIRPVSPTFYRDVVTTCARACQTPQANVREMTEFAKRYERHWIDCAWLPD
;
A
#
# COMPACT_ATOMS: atom_id res chain seq x y z
N MET A 1 -31.55 -36.23 -16.80
CA MET A 1 -30.59 -35.31 -17.46
C MET A 1 -31.23 -34.83 -18.75
N ARG A 2 -31.41 -33.52 -18.94
CA ARG A 2 -31.96 -32.97 -20.19
C ARG A 2 -30.82 -32.87 -21.20
N THR A 3 -30.93 -33.58 -22.31
CA THR A 3 -30.05 -33.42 -23.46
C THR A 3 -30.30 -32.04 -24.08
N PRO A 4 -29.27 -31.18 -24.23
CA PRO A 4 -29.47 -29.91 -24.90
C PRO A 4 -29.80 -30.15 -26.39
N PRO A 5 -30.64 -29.30 -27.01
CA PRO A 5 -30.95 -29.43 -28.42
C PRO A 5 -29.69 -29.21 -29.26
N SER A 6 -29.41 -30.14 -30.17
CA SER A 6 -28.39 -30.00 -31.20
C SER A 6 -28.86 -28.99 -32.25
N ILE A 7 -28.30 -27.79 -32.19
CA ILE A 7 -28.49 -26.76 -33.22
C ILE A 7 -27.70 -27.22 -34.46
N PRO A 8 -28.33 -27.42 -35.63
CA PRO A 8 -27.60 -27.68 -36.86
C PRO A 8 -26.76 -26.42 -37.19
N LEU A 9 -25.44 -26.58 -37.21
CA LEU A 9 -24.49 -25.49 -37.51
C LEU A 9 -24.53 -25.03 -38.98
N GLU A 10 -25.24 -25.76 -39.85
CA GLU A 10 -25.22 -25.55 -41.30
C GLU A 10 -26.11 -24.39 -41.80
N ASP A 11 -27.00 -23.84 -40.94
CA ASP A 11 -27.92 -22.73 -41.30
C ASP A 11 -27.67 -21.44 -40.48
N VAL A 12 -26.47 -21.29 -39.89
CA VAL A 12 -26.09 -20.06 -39.20
C VAL A 12 -25.11 -19.28 -40.07
N ASP A 13 -25.60 -18.22 -40.71
CA ASP A 13 -24.76 -17.23 -41.41
C ASP A 13 -23.94 -16.46 -40.36
N TRP A 14 -22.79 -17.02 -40.00
CA TRP A 14 -21.81 -16.37 -39.15
C TRP A 14 -21.08 -15.30 -39.97
N GLU A 15 -21.46 -14.04 -39.77
CA GLU A 15 -20.61 -12.92 -40.20
C GLU A 15 -19.56 -12.63 -39.13
N VAL A 16 -18.31 -12.42 -39.57
CA VAL A 16 -17.21 -12.01 -38.70
C VAL A 16 -17.55 -10.62 -38.14
N GLY A 17 -17.86 -10.56 -36.85
CA GLY A 17 -18.14 -9.29 -36.19
C GLY A 17 -16.89 -8.39 -36.17
N PRO A 18 -17.05 -7.05 -36.19
CA PRO A 18 -15.93 -6.11 -36.24
C PRO A 18 -14.96 -6.20 -35.05
N TRP A 19 -15.31 -6.94 -34.00
CA TRP A 19 -14.45 -7.22 -32.85
C TRP A 19 -13.33 -8.22 -33.16
N LEU A 20 -13.50 -9.09 -34.17
CA LEU A 20 -12.44 -10.00 -34.63
C LEU A 20 -11.40 -9.27 -35.49
N SER A 21 -11.81 -8.30 -36.30
CA SER A 21 -10.89 -7.43 -37.06
C SER A 21 -10.01 -6.54 -36.16
N SER A 22 -10.43 -6.24 -34.94
CA SER A 22 -9.64 -5.44 -33.99
C SER A 22 -8.39 -6.16 -33.48
N TRP A 23 -8.44 -7.50 -33.40
CA TRP A 23 -7.29 -8.33 -33.01
C TRP A 23 -6.24 -8.45 -34.12
N GLU A 24 -6.67 -8.39 -35.38
CA GLU A 24 -5.77 -8.42 -36.55
C GLU A 24 -4.93 -7.14 -36.66
N ILE A 25 -5.47 -6.00 -36.20
CA ILE A 25 -4.78 -4.69 -36.22
C ILE A 25 -3.79 -4.56 -35.05
N SER A 26 -4.00 -5.33 -33.98
CA SER A 26 -3.24 -5.27 -32.72
C SER A 26 -2.37 -6.51 -32.50
N LEU A 27 -1.96 -7.18 -33.58
CA LEU A 27 -1.06 -8.33 -33.43
C LEU A 27 0.25 -7.85 -32.78
N PRO A 28 0.67 -8.47 -31.67
CA PRO A 28 1.98 -8.19 -31.10
C PRO A 28 3.03 -8.41 -32.18
N PRO A 29 4.09 -7.58 -32.22
CA PRO A 29 5.05 -7.55 -33.32
C PRO A 29 5.54 -8.96 -33.62
N ASP A 30 5.65 -9.29 -34.91
CA ASP A 30 6.15 -10.57 -35.40
C ASP A 30 7.64 -10.67 -35.10
N ARG A 31 7.93 -11.07 -33.87
CA ARG A 31 9.26 -11.27 -33.31
C ARG A 31 9.31 -12.67 -32.73
N PRO A 32 10.48 -13.34 -32.78
CA PRO A 32 10.67 -14.62 -32.11
C PRO A 32 10.27 -14.50 -30.62
N ARG A 33 9.77 -15.59 -30.06
CA ARG A 33 9.39 -15.66 -28.64
C ARG A 33 9.99 -16.91 -28.04
N TYR A 34 10.46 -16.80 -26.81
CA TYR A 34 11.04 -17.91 -26.07
C TYR A 34 10.54 -17.93 -24.63
N PHE A 35 10.53 -19.12 -24.04
CA PHE A 35 10.17 -19.30 -22.64
C PHE A 35 11.41 -19.10 -21.79
N HIS A 36 11.37 -18.13 -20.88
CA HIS A 36 12.42 -17.88 -19.90
C HIS A 36 11.96 -18.36 -18.53
N HIS A 37 12.69 -19.29 -17.93
CA HIS A 37 12.46 -19.68 -16.54
C HIS A 37 13.24 -18.74 -15.62
N ASP A 38 12.51 -18.00 -14.79
CA ASP A 38 13.10 -17.14 -13.79
C ASP A 38 13.35 -17.95 -12.51
N ASN A 39 14.62 -18.26 -12.25
CA ASN A 39 15.06 -19.03 -11.09
C ASN A 39 14.82 -18.31 -9.75
N LEU A 40 14.67 -16.98 -9.73
CA LEU A 40 14.39 -16.23 -8.50
C LEU A 40 12.94 -16.36 -8.06
N CYS A 41 11.98 -16.27 -8.99
CA CYS A 41 10.56 -16.38 -8.67
C CYS A 41 9.95 -17.77 -8.97
N GLY A 42 10.70 -18.66 -9.61
CA GLY A 42 10.25 -20.00 -10.02
C GLY A 42 9.16 -19.97 -11.10
N ARG A 43 8.97 -18.83 -11.79
CA ARG A 43 7.93 -18.66 -12.82
C ARG A 43 8.55 -18.75 -14.20
N THR A 44 7.74 -19.16 -15.16
CA THR A 44 8.12 -19.16 -16.58
C THR A 44 7.43 -18.01 -17.29
N TRP A 45 8.22 -17.16 -17.93
CA TRP A 45 7.78 -15.99 -18.70
C TRP A 45 7.89 -16.25 -20.19
N LEU A 46 6.97 -15.70 -21.00
CA LEU A 46 7.10 -15.68 -22.47
C LEU A 46 7.67 -14.33 -22.88
N LEU A 47 8.93 -14.31 -23.32
CA LEU A 47 9.63 -13.09 -23.73
C LEU A 47 9.61 -12.96 -25.26
N SER A 48 9.65 -11.72 -25.76
CA SER A 48 9.75 -11.43 -27.20
C SER A 48 11.17 -10.99 -27.55
N GLY A 49 11.82 -11.70 -28.47
CA GLY A 49 13.23 -11.57 -28.83
C GLY A 49 13.78 -12.93 -29.29
N GLU A 50 14.99 -12.93 -29.85
CA GLU A 50 15.71 -14.19 -30.08
C GLU A 50 16.17 -14.75 -28.73
N GLU A 51 16.01 -16.06 -28.55
CA GLU A 51 16.56 -16.75 -27.38
C GLU A 51 18.08 -16.53 -27.36
N PRO A 52 18.66 -16.02 -26.26
CA PRO A 52 20.10 -15.83 -26.17
C PRO A 52 20.82 -17.15 -26.48
N LEU A 53 21.59 -17.18 -27.57
CA LEU A 53 22.33 -18.36 -27.99
C LEU A 53 23.55 -18.53 -27.08
N GLY A 54 23.44 -19.46 -26.14
CA GLY A 54 24.56 -20.00 -25.38
C GLY A 54 24.59 -19.49 -23.95
N ASP A 55 24.64 -20.46 -23.04
CA ASP A 55 25.16 -20.41 -21.67
C ASP A 55 25.66 -19.02 -21.27
N MET A 56 24.73 -18.18 -20.80
CA MET A 56 25.12 -17.07 -19.95
C MET A 56 25.73 -17.75 -18.73
N ASP A 57 27.04 -17.63 -18.57
CA ASP A 57 27.68 -17.89 -17.29
C ASP A 57 26.80 -17.24 -16.22
N ASP A 58 26.44 -17.99 -15.17
CA ASP A 58 25.66 -17.52 -14.00
C ASP A 58 26.32 -16.31 -13.27
N ASP A 59 27.41 -15.76 -13.81
CA ASP A 59 28.19 -14.61 -13.38
C ASP A 59 27.95 -13.34 -14.23
N ASP A 60 26.90 -13.29 -15.06
CA ASP A 60 26.35 -12.00 -15.51
C ASP A 60 25.77 -11.29 -14.28
N GLU A 61 26.66 -10.56 -13.60
CA GLU A 61 26.41 -9.53 -12.61
C GLU A 61 25.24 -8.69 -13.12
N PHE A 62 24.03 -9.04 -12.68
CA PHE A 62 22.82 -8.26 -12.91
C PHE A 62 23.25 -6.81 -12.65
N PRO A 63 23.12 -5.90 -13.64
CA PRO A 63 23.53 -4.52 -13.43
C PRO A 63 22.83 -4.08 -12.17
N ALA A 64 23.61 -3.85 -11.09
CA ALA A 64 23.07 -3.56 -9.77
C ALA A 64 22.05 -2.46 -10.00
N TYR A 65 20.76 -2.80 -9.87
CA TYR A 65 19.68 -1.84 -10.01
C TYR A 65 20.11 -0.69 -9.12
N GLU A 66 20.38 0.49 -9.69
CA GLU A 66 20.85 1.63 -8.90
C GLU A 66 19.91 1.74 -7.71
N GLU A 67 20.44 1.53 -6.50
CA GLU A 67 19.66 1.45 -5.27
C GLU A 67 18.83 2.74 -5.19
N HIS A 68 17.55 2.65 -5.57
CA HIS A 68 16.74 3.85 -5.75
C HIS A 68 16.33 4.31 -4.37
N ASP A 69 17.06 5.31 -3.88
CA ASP A 69 16.82 5.88 -2.58
C ASP A 69 15.59 6.80 -2.58
N ASN A 70 14.41 6.18 -2.52
CA ASN A 70 13.10 6.83 -2.41
C ASN A 70 12.73 7.23 -0.96
N THR A 71 13.67 7.16 0.00
CA THR A 71 13.37 7.41 1.42
C THR A 71 12.74 8.79 1.65
N ALA A 72 13.23 9.82 0.95
CA ALA A 72 12.75 11.18 1.09
C ALA A 72 11.29 11.34 0.63
N GLU A 73 10.92 10.65 -0.45
CA GLU A 73 9.57 10.67 -1.02
C GLU A 73 8.56 9.99 -0.08
N ILE A 74 8.89 8.79 0.40
CA ILE A 74 8.04 8.07 1.36
C ILE A 74 7.88 8.89 2.64
N ALA A 75 9.00 9.41 3.18
CA ALA A 75 8.97 10.23 4.38
C ALA A 75 8.10 11.48 4.21
N LYS A 76 8.11 12.10 3.02
CA LYS A 76 7.30 13.30 2.73
C LYS A 76 5.81 12.99 2.84
N ASN A 77 5.38 11.87 2.30
CA ASN A 77 3.97 11.45 2.33
C ASN A 77 3.56 11.02 3.75
N LEU A 78 4.39 10.25 4.45
CA LEU A 78 4.16 9.88 5.85
C LEU A 78 4.07 11.09 6.76
N VAL A 79 5.03 12.02 6.69
CA VAL A 79 5.05 13.25 7.51
C VAL A 79 3.83 14.13 7.22
N ALA A 80 3.38 14.19 5.97
CA ALA A 80 2.18 14.94 5.61
C ALA A 80 0.90 14.37 6.26
N CYS A 81 0.83 13.05 6.41
CA CYS A 81 -0.27 12.34 7.05
C CYS A 81 -0.03 12.07 8.55
N TRP A 82 1.13 12.38 9.11
CA TRP A 82 1.46 12.02 10.50
C TRP A 82 0.62 12.80 11.52
N PRO A 83 0.13 12.22 12.63
CA PRO A 83 -0.71 12.95 13.57
C PRO A 83 -0.07 14.23 14.14
N ASN A 84 1.21 14.15 14.46
CA ASN A 84 2.00 15.26 15.03
C ASN A 84 2.53 16.22 13.96
N PRO A 85 2.73 17.51 14.30
CA PRO A 85 3.31 18.47 13.37
C PRO A 85 4.76 18.10 13.01
N PRO A 86 5.23 18.44 11.79
CA PRO A 86 6.59 18.13 11.34
C PRO A 86 7.71 18.64 12.26
N LYS A 87 7.45 19.71 13.03
CA LYS A 87 8.40 20.24 14.01
C LYS A 87 8.70 19.26 15.14
N GLU A 88 7.69 18.52 15.61
CA GLU A 88 7.86 17.51 16.67
C GLU A 88 8.59 16.27 16.15
N ILE A 89 8.33 15.89 14.90
CA ILE A 89 9.05 14.82 14.20
C ILE A 89 10.53 15.19 14.07
N ALA A 90 10.84 16.40 13.60
CA ALA A 90 12.22 16.88 13.48
C ALA A 90 12.94 16.88 14.84
N ALA A 91 12.29 17.40 15.89
CA ALA A 91 12.85 17.42 17.24
C ALA A 91 13.12 16.01 17.79
N THR A 92 12.25 15.04 17.47
CA THR A 92 12.40 13.65 17.89
C THR A 92 13.66 13.01 17.33
N VAL A 93 14.01 13.30 16.07
CA VAL A 93 15.18 12.72 15.39
C VAL A 93 16.43 13.61 15.51
N GLY A 94 16.38 14.64 16.36
CA GLY A 94 17.53 15.50 16.66
C GLY A 94 17.90 16.50 15.57
N VAL A 95 16.99 16.83 14.65
CA VAL A 95 17.23 17.78 13.56
C VAL A 95 16.34 19.02 13.65
N THR A 96 16.71 20.07 12.93
CA THR A 96 15.86 21.25 12.80
C THR A 96 14.72 21.00 11.81
N LEU A 97 13.59 21.71 11.98
CA LEU A 97 12.48 21.67 11.03
C LEU A 97 12.93 21.99 9.59
N ARG A 98 13.89 22.91 9.42
CA ARG A 98 14.43 23.30 8.11
C ARG A 98 15.20 22.16 7.46
N GLN A 99 16.04 21.43 8.22
CA GLN A 99 16.75 20.26 7.71
C GLN A 99 15.77 19.17 7.29
N LEU A 100 14.75 18.88 8.09
CA LEU A 100 13.70 17.95 7.72
C LEU A 100 13.01 18.39 6.41
N GLN A 101 12.57 19.64 6.31
CA GLN A 101 11.91 20.15 5.10
C GLN A 101 12.78 20.08 3.84
N TRP A 102 14.08 20.33 3.97
CA TRP A 102 15.02 20.20 2.86
C TRP A 102 15.19 18.75 2.43
N PHE A 103 15.26 17.83 3.37
CA PHE A 103 15.28 16.40 3.09
C PHE A 103 14.00 15.94 2.39
N LEU A 104 12.82 16.29 2.92
CA LEU A 104 11.53 15.94 2.33
C LEU A 104 11.26 16.58 0.96
N SER A 105 12.05 17.58 0.57
CA SER A 105 12.00 18.23 -0.74
C SER A 105 13.19 17.87 -1.63
N GLU A 106 13.99 16.88 -1.21
CA GLU A 106 15.20 16.39 -1.90
C GLU A 106 16.25 17.48 -2.16
N ARG A 107 16.24 18.56 -1.39
CA ARG A 107 17.19 19.67 -1.51
C ARG A 107 18.51 19.41 -0.80
N SER A 108 18.51 18.54 0.20
CA SER A 108 19.68 18.17 1.00
C SER A 108 19.46 16.82 1.66
N SER A 109 20.51 16.03 1.79
CA SER A 109 20.48 14.83 2.63
C SER A 109 20.51 15.19 4.12
N LEU A 110 20.03 14.26 4.95
CA LEU A 110 20.32 14.23 6.39
C LEU A 110 21.62 13.46 6.62
N ASP A 111 22.28 13.70 7.75
CA ASP A 111 23.38 12.84 8.19
C ASP A 111 22.88 11.41 8.43
N ARG A 112 23.79 10.44 8.39
CA ARG A 112 23.45 9.01 8.45
C ARG A 112 22.66 8.65 9.71
N THR A 113 23.00 9.24 10.86
CA THR A 113 22.33 8.94 12.13
C THR A 113 20.91 9.51 12.14
N ALA A 114 20.75 10.79 11.81
CA ALA A 114 19.44 11.43 11.75
C ALA A 114 18.52 10.77 10.70
N ARG A 115 19.08 10.36 9.56
CA ARG A 115 18.35 9.61 8.54
C ARG A 115 17.86 8.26 9.08
N TYR A 116 18.75 7.49 9.71
CA TYR A 116 18.39 6.20 10.30
C TYR A 116 17.31 6.36 11.38
N ASP A 117 17.44 7.36 12.25
CA ASP A 117 16.45 7.66 13.27
C ASP A 117 15.10 8.09 12.68
N LEU A 118 15.10 8.86 11.58
CA LEU A 118 13.90 9.21 10.85
C LEU A 118 13.24 7.99 10.20
N SER A 119 13.99 7.16 9.49
CA SER A 119 13.47 5.92 8.89
C SER A 119 12.89 5.01 9.96
N ARG A 120 13.57 4.83 11.09
CA ARG A 120 13.08 4.04 12.22
C ARG A 120 11.81 4.63 12.83
N LEU A 121 11.73 5.94 13.01
CA LEU A 121 10.54 6.63 13.55
C LEU A 121 9.34 6.49 12.61
N LEU A 122 9.57 6.65 11.31
CA LEU A 122 8.53 6.56 10.30
C LEU A 122 8.22 5.10 9.89
N GLY A 123 8.92 4.12 10.47
CA GLY A 123 8.79 2.72 10.11
C GLY A 123 9.06 2.49 8.63
N VAL A 124 10.12 3.06 8.07
CA VAL A 124 10.54 2.86 6.68
C VAL A 124 11.74 1.92 6.68
N ALA A 125 11.63 0.82 5.95
CA ALA A 125 12.66 -0.21 5.87
C ALA A 125 13.05 -0.47 4.42
N TYR A 126 14.28 -0.93 4.20
CA TYR A 126 14.72 -1.40 2.88
C TYR A 126 14.08 -2.76 2.61
N ASP A 127 13.41 -2.88 1.47
CA ASP A 127 12.86 -4.14 0.96
C ASP A 127 13.78 -4.68 -0.13
N GLU A 128 14.50 -5.75 0.21
CA GLU A 128 15.43 -6.43 -0.69
C GLU A 128 14.74 -6.97 -1.95
N ARG A 129 13.45 -7.30 -1.89
CA ARG A 129 12.70 -7.84 -3.04
C ARG A 129 12.37 -6.74 -4.05
N MET A 130 12.11 -5.53 -3.56
CA MET A 130 11.70 -4.38 -4.37
C MET A 130 12.89 -3.48 -4.73
N GLY A 131 14.06 -3.68 -4.11
CA GLY A 131 15.28 -2.90 -4.38
C GLY A 131 15.19 -1.44 -3.93
N GLY A 132 14.38 -1.16 -2.89
CA GLY A 132 14.10 0.21 -2.44
C GLY A 132 13.55 0.25 -1.03
N TYR A 133 13.33 1.45 -0.51
CA TYR A 133 12.69 1.63 0.79
C TYR A 133 11.17 1.54 0.66
N THR A 134 10.50 1.00 1.67
CA THR A 134 9.04 0.85 1.74
C THR A 134 8.55 1.13 3.16
N PRO A 135 7.31 1.63 3.34
CA PRO A 135 6.65 1.63 4.64
C PRO A 135 6.50 0.20 5.21
N SER A 136 6.98 -0.03 6.41
CA SER A 136 6.98 -1.33 7.09
C SER A 136 6.23 -1.32 8.44
N GLY A 137 5.72 -0.18 8.88
CA GLY A 137 5.10 -0.02 10.18
C GLY A 137 3.58 -0.18 10.15
N PRO A 138 2.94 -0.57 11.26
CA PRO A 138 1.55 -0.19 11.49
C PRO A 138 1.49 1.30 11.84
N TYR A 139 0.55 2.03 11.25
CA TYR A 139 0.45 3.48 11.44
C TYR A 139 -0.92 3.94 11.95
N VAL A 140 -0.92 5.02 12.71
CA VAL A 140 -2.05 5.95 12.72
C VAL A 140 -1.71 7.13 11.82
N LEU A 141 -2.52 7.37 10.81
CA LEU A 141 -2.37 8.49 9.87
C LEU A 141 -3.60 9.39 9.95
N ILE A 142 -3.45 10.67 9.61
CA ILE A 142 -4.54 11.63 9.49
C ILE A 142 -4.69 12.05 8.03
N ALA A 143 -5.88 11.85 7.49
CA ALA A 143 -6.27 12.32 6.17
C ALA A 143 -6.34 13.86 6.17
N ARG A 144 -5.24 14.53 5.79
CA ARG A 144 -5.19 16.01 5.63
C ARG A 144 -4.86 16.47 4.23
N LYS A 145 -4.11 15.67 3.48
CA LYS A 145 -3.69 15.98 2.11
C LYS A 145 -4.00 14.79 1.22
N ALA A 146 -4.94 14.99 0.30
CA ALA A 146 -5.42 13.93 -0.60
C ALA A 146 -4.28 13.24 -1.36
N GLN A 147 -3.38 14.01 -1.98
CA GLN A 147 -2.25 13.46 -2.74
C GLN A 147 -1.28 12.64 -1.87
N ALA A 148 -0.99 13.12 -0.65
CA ALA A 148 -0.10 12.38 0.26
C ALA A 148 -0.76 11.12 0.81
N LEU A 149 -2.07 11.16 1.05
CA LEU A 149 -2.85 10.01 1.49
C LEU A 149 -2.94 8.94 0.41
N ASP A 150 -3.24 9.33 -0.83
CA ASP A 150 -3.27 8.43 -1.98
C ASP A 150 -1.90 7.78 -2.20
N ALA A 151 -0.83 8.59 -2.26
CA ALA A 151 0.53 8.07 -2.42
C ALA A 151 0.92 7.09 -1.31
N ILE A 152 0.69 7.43 -0.03
CA ILE A 152 1.05 6.50 1.05
C ILE A 152 0.15 5.26 1.09
N TYR A 153 -1.12 5.39 0.69
CA TYR A 153 -2.03 4.26 0.57
C TYR A 153 -1.50 3.25 -0.46
N GLN A 154 -1.07 3.71 -1.64
CA GLN A 154 -0.50 2.82 -2.66
C GLN A 154 0.71 2.04 -2.12
N GLU A 155 1.61 2.70 -1.39
CA GLU A 155 2.78 2.05 -0.79
C GLU A 155 2.40 1.00 0.27
N ILE A 156 1.60 1.39 1.29
CA ILE A 156 1.24 0.48 2.39
C ILE A 156 0.33 -0.66 1.95
N SER A 157 -0.39 -0.50 0.84
CA SER A 157 -1.28 -1.51 0.30
C SER A 157 -0.64 -2.40 -0.75
N GLY A 158 0.63 -2.19 -1.13
CA GLY A 158 1.24 -2.94 -2.23
C GLY A 158 0.51 -2.69 -3.57
N ALA A 159 0.22 -1.43 -3.88
CA ALA A 159 -0.57 -0.99 -5.04
C ALA A 159 -2.04 -1.46 -5.02
N GLY A 160 -2.65 -1.48 -3.82
CA GLY A 160 -4.07 -1.75 -3.61
C GLY A 160 -4.43 -3.18 -3.27
N ASP A 161 -3.47 -4.00 -2.88
CA ASP A 161 -3.68 -5.32 -2.27
C ASP A 161 -4.14 -5.17 -0.80
N ALA A 162 -5.22 -4.42 -0.62
CA ALA A 162 -5.85 -4.15 0.67
C ALA A 162 -7.37 -4.03 0.52
N CYS A 163 -8.08 -4.36 1.61
CA CYS A 163 -9.53 -4.20 1.75
C CYS A 163 -9.86 -3.13 2.80
N PRO A 164 -9.67 -1.84 2.50
CA PRO A 164 -9.89 -0.79 3.49
C PRO A 164 -11.38 -0.57 3.78
N CYS A 165 -11.72 -0.37 5.05
CA CYS A 165 -13.10 -0.14 5.49
C CYS A 165 -13.18 0.88 6.63
N GLU A 166 -14.25 1.69 6.66
CA GLU A 166 -14.57 2.51 7.84
C GLU A 166 -15.17 1.65 8.93
N LEU A 167 -14.58 1.73 10.12
CA LEU A 167 -15.08 1.06 11.31
C LEU A 167 -16.17 1.91 11.97
N VAL A 168 -17.31 1.28 12.25
CA VAL A 168 -18.37 1.88 13.07
C VAL A 168 -18.80 0.88 14.16
N PRO A 169 -19.15 1.33 15.37
CA PRO A 169 -19.62 0.40 16.39
C PRO A 169 -20.98 -0.17 15.97
N ALA A 170 -21.13 -1.50 16.03
CA ALA A 170 -22.39 -2.17 15.71
C ALA A 170 -23.54 -1.78 16.67
N GLN A 171 -23.19 -1.28 17.87
CA GLN A 171 -24.11 -0.75 18.85
C GLN A 171 -23.53 0.51 19.50
N GLY A 172 -24.37 1.52 19.73
CA GLY A 172 -23.97 2.81 20.27
C GLY A 172 -23.62 3.82 19.17
N GLU A 173 -23.06 4.95 19.58
CA GLU A 173 -22.71 6.04 18.67
C GLU A 173 -21.25 5.96 18.24
N ALA A 174 -21.00 6.19 16.95
CA ALA A 174 -19.65 6.41 16.44
C ALA A 174 -19.06 7.72 16.98
N ASP A 175 -17.74 7.87 16.87
CA ASP A 175 -17.07 9.11 17.26
C ASP A 175 -17.60 10.27 16.40
N PRO A 176 -18.09 11.36 17.01
CA PRO A 176 -18.69 12.47 16.28
C PRO A 176 -17.66 13.35 15.55
N SER A 177 -16.38 13.24 15.89
CA SER A 177 -15.28 14.04 15.34
C SER A 177 -14.50 13.31 14.26
N TRP A 178 -14.36 11.99 14.36
CA TRP A 178 -13.45 11.21 13.52
C TRP A 178 -14.15 10.01 12.85
N ARG A 179 -13.72 9.74 11.61
CA ARG A 179 -13.89 8.46 10.91
C ARG A 179 -12.60 7.68 11.06
N TYR A 180 -12.70 6.39 11.34
CA TYR A 180 -11.55 5.49 11.45
C TYR A 180 -11.61 4.49 10.32
N VAL A 181 -10.73 4.66 9.33
CA VAL A 181 -10.59 3.72 8.21
C VAL A 181 -9.46 2.77 8.52
N LEU A 182 -9.77 1.49 8.64
CA LEU A 182 -8.76 0.46 8.73
C LEU A 182 -8.30 0.11 7.32
N ILE A 183 -6.98 0.12 7.12
CA ILE A 183 -6.31 -0.42 5.95
C ILE A 183 -5.65 -1.72 6.39
N ASN A 184 -6.14 -2.80 5.78
CA ASN A 184 -5.66 -4.15 6.01
C ASN A 184 -5.12 -4.68 4.70
N ALA A 185 -3.80 -4.58 4.51
CA ALA A 185 -3.12 -5.09 3.33
C ALA A 185 -2.45 -6.43 3.65
N TYR A 186 -2.47 -7.33 2.67
CA TYR A 186 -2.00 -8.69 2.87
C TYR A 186 -0.53 -8.72 3.33
N GLY A 187 -0.26 -9.41 4.43
CA GLY A 187 1.10 -9.63 4.94
C GLY A 187 1.74 -8.40 5.59
N THR A 188 0.98 -7.31 5.76
CA THR A 188 1.44 -6.08 6.41
C THR A 188 0.71 -5.83 7.73
N PRO A 189 1.33 -5.11 8.67
CA PRO A 189 0.65 -4.67 9.89
C PRO A 189 -0.54 -3.73 9.58
N PRO A 190 -1.59 -3.71 10.42
CA PRO A 190 -2.77 -2.87 10.20
C PRO A 190 -2.43 -1.39 10.34
N THR A 191 -2.96 -0.58 9.43
CA THR A 191 -2.88 0.87 9.48
C THR A 191 -4.26 1.48 9.66
N VAL A 192 -4.38 2.49 10.52
CA VAL A 192 -5.63 3.23 10.73
C VAL A 192 -5.47 4.66 10.22
N VAL A 193 -6.33 5.05 9.28
CA VAL A 193 -6.47 6.42 8.80
C VAL A 193 -7.62 7.10 9.53
N MET A 194 -7.31 8.18 10.23
CA MET A 194 -8.27 9.08 10.86
C MET A 194 -8.64 10.19 9.87
N ALA A 195 -9.92 10.37 9.62
CA ALA A 195 -10.42 11.49 8.83
C ALA A 195 -11.44 12.30 9.64
N ARG A 196 -11.29 13.63 9.66
CA ARG A 196 -12.16 14.48 10.46
C ARG A 196 -13.52 14.61 9.80
N ARG A 197 -14.59 14.29 10.54
CA ARG A 197 -15.96 14.39 10.02
C ARG A 197 -16.27 15.83 9.61
N GLY A 198 -16.94 15.97 8.47
CA GLY A 198 -17.30 17.27 7.89
C GLY A 198 -16.19 17.95 7.08
N GLU A 199 -14.97 17.40 7.03
CA GLU A 199 -13.95 17.88 6.10
C GLU A 199 -14.14 17.26 4.71
N ALA A 200 -13.88 18.05 3.66
CA ALA A 200 -14.04 17.60 2.27
C ALA A 200 -13.23 16.34 1.93
N ILE A 201 -12.08 16.14 2.57
CA ILE A 201 -11.25 14.94 2.37
C ILE A 201 -11.91 13.68 2.93
N ALA A 202 -12.66 13.79 4.02
CA ALA A 202 -13.36 12.66 4.62
C ALA A 202 -14.44 12.13 3.67
N GLU A 203 -15.18 13.01 2.99
CA GLU A 203 -16.19 12.61 2.01
C GLU A 203 -15.59 12.00 0.74
N ARG A 204 -14.33 12.31 0.44
CA ARG A 204 -13.59 11.81 -0.72
C ARG A 204 -12.77 10.54 -0.45
N LEU A 205 -12.83 9.97 0.75
CA LEU A 205 -12.08 8.74 1.07
C LEU A 205 -12.34 7.60 0.07
N PRO A 206 -13.59 7.33 -0.39
CA PRO A 206 -13.83 6.30 -1.39
C PRO A 206 -13.14 6.56 -2.73
N ASP A 207 -12.88 7.82 -3.08
CA ASP A 207 -12.18 8.20 -4.32
C ASP A 207 -10.65 8.15 -4.17
N LEU A 208 -10.15 8.28 -2.93
CA LEU A 208 -8.71 8.37 -2.62
C LEU A 208 -8.09 7.04 -2.19
N ILE A 209 -8.93 6.09 -1.78
CA ILE A 209 -8.52 4.80 -1.25
C ILE A 209 -9.11 3.73 -2.17
N MET A 210 -8.25 3.06 -2.94
CA MET A 210 -8.69 1.99 -3.82
C MET A 210 -9.31 0.84 -3.02
N ASN A 211 -10.23 0.09 -3.63
CA ASN A 211 -10.91 -1.05 -3.00
C ASN A 211 -11.60 -0.71 -1.66
N TYR A 212 -12.00 0.55 -1.45
CA TYR A 212 -12.73 0.97 -0.27
C TYR A 212 -14.08 0.24 -0.16
N GLU A 213 -14.19 -0.66 0.82
CA GLU A 213 -15.35 -1.53 1.01
C GLU A 213 -16.52 -0.83 1.68
N GLY A 214 -16.35 0.44 2.07
CA GLY A 214 -17.37 1.20 2.77
C GLY A 214 -17.34 0.97 4.27
N ILE A 215 -18.53 0.95 4.87
CA ILE A 215 -18.71 0.92 6.32
C ILE A 215 -18.81 -0.53 6.81
N ARG A 216 -18.00 -0.86 7.82
CA ARG A 216 -18.00 -2.15 8.51
C ARG A 216 -18.41 -1.98 9.98
N PRO A 217 -19.58 -2.51 10.38
CA PRO A 217 -19.94 -2.61 11.79
C PRO A 217 -19.00 -3.57 12.53
N VAL A 218 -18.52 -3.17 13.71
CA VAL A 218 -17.63 -3.98 14.56
C VAL A 218 -18.07 -3.97 16.02
N SER A 219 -17.56 -4.89 16.82
CA SER A 219 -17.88 -4.91 18.26
C SER A 219 -17.57 -3.56 18.95
N PRO A 220 -18.42 -3.07 19.88
CA PRO A 220 -18.16 -1.82 20.59
C PRO A 220 -16.85 -1.81 21.38
N THR A 221 -16.42 -2.98 21.87
CA THR A 221 -15.14 -3.15 22.58
C THR A 221 -13.96 -2.91 21.64
N PHE A 222 -14.00 -3.50 20.45
CA PHE A 222 -12.97 -3.31 19.44
C PHE A 222 -12.93 -1.85 18.96
N TYR A 223 -14.09 -1.27 18.64
CA TYR A 223 -14.18 0.14 18.23
C TYR A 223 -13.57 1.08 19.28
N ARG A 224 -13.90 0.90 20.56
CA ARG A 224 -13.33 1.71 21.65
C ARG A 224 -11.82 1.55 21.77
N ASP A 225 -11.28 0.36 21.53
CA ASP A 225 -9.84 0.14 21.56
C ASP A 225 -9.12 0.82 20.39
N VAL A 226 -9.71 0.80 19.19
CA VAL A 226 -9.22 1.58 18.03
C VAL A 226 -9.19 3.08 18.36
N VAL A 227 -10.29 3.63 18.85
CA VAL A 227 -10.39 5.05 19.24
C VAL A 227 -9.33 5.40 20.29
N THR A 228 -9.20 4.57 21.33
CA THR A 228 -8.24 4.79 22.42
C THR A 228 -6.80 4.69 21.94
N THR A 229 -6.49 3.71 21.09
CA THR A 229 -5.17 3.52 20.49
C THR A 229 -4.82 4.71 19.61
N CYS A 230 -5.74 5.16 18.76
CA CYS A 230 -5.55 6.35 17.94
C CYS A 230 -5.27 7.59 18.78
N ALA A 231 -6.04 7.81 19.85
CA ALA A 231 -5.85 8.94 20.75
C ALA A 231 -4.46 8.94 21.41
N ARG A 232 -3.95 7.76 21.82
CA ARG A 232 -2.61 7.61 22.40
C ARG A 232 -1.51 7.76 21.35
N ALA A 233 -1.69 7.15 20.18
CA ALA A 233 -0.77 7.22 19.04
C ALA A 233 -0.54 8.67 18.57
N CYS A 234 -1.54 9.54 18.72
CA CYS A 234 -1.44 10.95 18.35
C CYS A 234 -0.68 11.83 19.36
N GLN A 235 -0.31 11.31 20.54
CA GLN A 235 0.27 12.14 21.61
C GLN A 235 1.70 12.63 21.28
N THR A 236 2.53 11.76 20.71
CA THR A 236 3.90 12.07 20.30
C THR A 236 4.29 11.27 19.07
N PRO A 237 5.29 11.70 18.28
CA PRO A 237 5.73 10.94 17.12
C PRO A 237 6.09 9.47 17.43
N GLN A 238 6.75 9.21 18.55
CA GLN A 238 7.14 7.86 18.97
C GLN A 238 5.95 7.03 19.48
N ALA A 239 4.94 7.68 20.06
CA ALA A 239 3.75 6.99 20.54
C ALA A 239 3.00 6.32 19.39
N ASN A 240 3.01 6.90 18.19
CA ASN A 240 2.38 6.30 17.02
C ASN A 240 2.84 4.87 16.77
N VAL A 241 4.15 4.68 16.58
CA VAL A 241 4.75 3.37 16.34
C VAL A 241 4.54 2.44 17.53
N ARG A 242 4.74 2.93 18.76
CA ARG A 242 4.60 2.11 19.97
C ARG A 242 3.19 1.56 20.13
N GLU A 243 2.19 2.44 20.15
CA GLU A 243 0.80 2.07 20.40
C GLU A 243 0.25 1.19 19.26
N MET A 244 0.62 1.48 18.01
CA MET A 244 0.19 0.66 16.87
C MET A 244 0.88 -0.71 16.82
N THR A 245 2.14 -0.80 17.24
CA THR A 245 2.83 -2.09 17.38
C THR A 245 2.18 -2.93 18.49
N GLU A 246 1.81 -2.32 19.61
CA GLU A 246 1.09 -3.01 20.69
C GLU A 246 -0.32 -3.42 20.25
N PHE A 247 -1.04 -2.56 19.53
CA PHE A 247 -2.33 -2.87 18.95
C PHE A 247 -2.25 -4.05 17.98
N ALA A 248 -1.31 -4.02 17.02
CA ALA A 248 -1.04 -5.11 16.11
C ALA A 248 -0.82 -6.45 16.85
N LYS A 249 0.00 -6.46 17.90
CA LYS A 249 0.25 -7.64 18.74
C LYS A 249 -1.01 -8.12 19.47
N ARG A 250 -1.84 -7.21 20.00
CA ARG A 250 -3.09 -7.60 20.71
C ARG A 250 -4.06 -8.33 19.79
N TYR A 251 -4.11 -7.96 18.52
CA TYR A 251 -5.00 -8.54 17.51
C TYR A 251 -4.28 -9.45 16.51
N GLU A 252 -3.11 -9.97 16.85
CA GLU A 252 -2.35 -10.89 16.00
C GLU A 252 -3.16 -12.16 15.68
N ARG A 253 -4.04 -12.60 16.57
CA ARG A 253 -4.94 -13.75 16.32
C ARG A 253 -6.00 -13.46 15.26
N HIS A 254 -6.32 -12.19 15.03
CA HIS A 254 -7.19 -11.75 13.95
C HIS A 254 -6.45 -11.65 12.61
N TRP A 255 -5.14 -11.94 12.59
CA TRP A 255 -4.31 -12.08 11.39
C TRP A 255 -4.31 -13.53 10.92
N ILE A 256 -5.49 -14.05 10.55
CA ILE A 256 -5.55 -15.38 9.93
C ILE A 256 -5.22 -15.22 8.45
N ASP A 257 -4.30 -16.03 7.95
CA ASP A 257 -3.86 -16.01 6.54
C ASP A 257 -3.41 -14.62 6.06
N CYS A 258 -2.73 -13.86 6.93
CA CYS A 258 -2.21 -12.52 6.62
C CYS A 258 -3.30 -11.48 6.26
N ALA A 259 -4.55 -11.72 6.64
CA ALA A 259 -5.67 -10.79 6.51
C ALA A 259 -6.32 -10.50 7.87
N TRP A 260 -6.56 -9.22 8.15
CA TRP A 260 -7.31 -8.74 9.31
C TRP A 260 -8.84 -8.85 9.11
N LEU A 261 -9.48 -9.75 9.87
CA LEU A 261 -10.93 -9.87 9.92
C LEU A 261 -11.44 -9.39 11.29
N PRO A 262 -12.04 -8.18 11.40
CA PRO A 262 -12.71 -7.76 12.63
C PRO A 262 -13.91 -8.66 12.91
N ASP A 263 -14.12 -8.94 14.20
CA ASP A 263 -15.32 -9.58 14.75
C ASP A 263 -16.58 -8.68 14.65
#